data_AF-A0A1V6FFH6-F1
#
_entry.id   AF-A0A1V6FFH6-F1
#
_cell.length_a   1.000
_cell.length_b   1.000
_cell.length_c   1.000
_cell.angle_alpha   90.00
_cell.angle_beta   90.00
_cell.angle_gamma   90.00
#
_symmetry.space_group_name_H-M   'P 1'
#
loop_
_entity.id
_entity.type
_entity.pdbx_description
1 polymer ?
#
loop_
_entity_poly.entity_id
_entity_poly.type
_entity_poly.pdbx_seq_one_letter_code
_entity_poly.pdbx_strand_id
1 'polypeptide(L)'
;MNIFIRVCCPLLEIRKRLSIFSNSFNFRVEGNGFDNCIILNSDLHESMVESIFEIFEDVFYGEEDMNLAQSLVHELREKGLSFACAESLTGGMISSAIVDVPGCSEVFHEGLITYSNISKMDRLGVGEDTIIDYGAVSREVAIEMANGLIKDNVSIAVATTGIAGPTGGSENKPVGLTYISVVSEKNTECYEYCFYGNRNEIRKAATDMAIFKTLIYIKNNF
;
A
#
# COMPACT_ATOMS: atom_id res chain seq x y z
N MET A 1 18.81 -23.27 -3.21
CA MET A 1 18.17 -22.07 -3.77
C MET A 1 17.45 -21.36 -2.64
N ASN A 2 17.78 -20.10 -2.36
CA ASN A 2 17.17 -19.39 -1.23
C ASN A 2 15.64 -19.36 -1.37
N ILE A 3 14.95 -19.39 -0.24
CA ILE A 3 13.49 -19.21 -0.18
C ILE A 3 13.26 -17.74 0.17
N PHE A 4 12.42 -17.07 -0.62
CA PHE A 4 12.08 -15.68 -0.44
C PHE A 4 10.63 -15.58 0.04
N ILE A 5 10.41 -14.79 1.08
CA ILE A 5 9.07 -14.52 1.61
C ILE A 5 8.90 -13.01 1.65
N ARG A 6 8.08 -12.48 0.73
CA ARG A 6 7.81 -11.06 0.62
C ARG A 6 6.63 -10.66 1.51
N VAL A 7 6.87 -9.68 2.38
CA VAL A 7 5.92 -9.24 3.40
C VAL A 7 5.82 -7.70 3.44
N CYS A 8 4.61 -7.18 3.68
CA CYS A 8 4.33 -5.75 3.84
C CYS A 8 4.18 -5.40 5.34
N CYS A 9 5.28 -5.40 6.08
CA CYS A 9 5.30 -5.01 7.49
C CYS A 9 6.70 -4.51 7.90
N PRO A 10 6.83 -3.72 8.98
CA PRO A 10 8.11 -3.15 9.37
C PRO A 10 9.06 -4.23 9.92
N LEU A 11 10.37 -4.01 9.78
CA LEU A 11 11.42 -4.95 10.25
C LEU A 11 11.26 -5.35 11.73
N LEU A 12 10.81 -4.44 12.59
CA LEU A 12 10.58 -4.74 14.01
C LEU A 12 9.49 -5.81 14.20
N GLU A 13 8.43 -5.74 13.39
CA GLU A 13 7.35 -6.72 13.40
C GLU A 13 7.82 -8.07 12.86
N ILE A 14 8.59 -8.10 11.78
CA ILE A 14 9.21 -9.31 11.25
C ILE A 14 10.04 -10.01 12.34
N ARG A 15 10.91 -9.27 13.01
CA ARG A 15 11.75 -9.81 14.10
C ARG A 15 10.91 -10.32 15.26
N LYS A 16 9.82 -9.64 15.61
CA LYS A 16 8.90 -10.07 16.67
C LYS A 16 8.20 -11.37 16.29
N ARG A 17 7.64 -11.45 15.09
CA ARG A 17 6.96 -12.65 14.56
C ARG A 17 7.92 -13.85 14.50
N LEU A 18 9.12 -13.68 13.95
CA LEU A 18 10.13 -14.74 13.86
C LEU A 18 10.77 -15.14 15.20
N SER A 19 10.62 -14.33 16.25
CA SER A 19 11.21 -14.63 17.56
C SER A 19 10.70 -15.94 18.18
N ILE A 20 9.53 -16.42 17.77
CA ILE A 20 8.97 -17.70 18.21
C ILE A 20 9.82 -18.90 17.77
N PHE A 21 10.64 -18.73 16.72
CA PHE A 21 11.53 -19.75 16.18
C PHE A 21 12.99 -19.55 16.62
N SER A 22 13.22 -18.81 17.72
CA SER A 22 14.57 -18.43 18.16
C SER A 22 15.51 -19.64 18.21
N ASN A 23 16.69 -19.52 17.57
CA ASN A 23 17.76 -20.51 17.45
C ASN A 23 17.51 -21.71 16.52
N SER A 24 16.38 -21.77 15.80
CA SER A 24 16.10 -22.89 14.89
C SER A 24 16.68 -22.72 13.47
N PHE A 25 16.92 -21.47 13.03
CA PHE A 25 17.48 -21.19 11.70
C PHE A 25 18.07 -19.78 11.60
N ASN A 26 18.82 -19.55 10.52
CA ASN A 26 19.33 -18.24 10.13
C ASN A 26 18.45 -17.65 9.02
N PHE A 27 18.17 -16.35 9.12
CA PHE A 27 17.47 -15.59 8.07
C PHE A 27 18.16 -14.24 7.87
N ARG A 28 17.94 -13.66 6.69
CA ARG A 28 18.25 -12.25 6.42
C ARG A 28 16.96 -11.54 6.06
N VAL A 29 16.93 -10.23 6.29
CA VAL A 29 15.84 -9.39 5.83
C VAL A 29 16.44 -8.27 5.00
N GLU A 30 15.95 -8.13 3.79
CA GLU A 30 16.31 -7.05 2.87
C GLU A 30 15.04 -6.28 2.53
N GLY A 31 15.12 -4.95 2.46
CA GLY A 31 13.94 -4.13 2.25
C GLY A 31 14.05 -2.73 2.82
N ASN A 32 12.99 -1.95 2.66
CA ASN A 32 12.91 -0.58 3.15
C ASN A 32 11.46 -0.20 3.47
N GLY A 33 11.25 0.34 4.67
CA GLY A 33 9.91 0.65 5.17
C GLY A 33 9.14 -0.63 5.45
N PHE A 34 8.00 -0.80 4.79
CA PHE A 34 7.15 -1.98 4.96
C PHE A 34 7.40 -3.03 3.88
N ASP A 35 7.96 -2.66 2.73
CA ASP A 35 8.39 -3.59 1.67
C ASP A 35 9.66 -4.35 2.09
N ASN A 36 9.50 -5.58 2.57
CA ASN A 36 10.59 -6.40 3.05
C ASN A 36 10.52 -7.83 2.50
N CYS A 37 11.71 -8.42 2.30
CA CYS A 37 11.92 -9.79 1.91
C CYS A 37 12.66 -10.54 3.00
N ILE A 38 12.05 -11.61 3.51
CA ILE A 38 12.70 -12.56 4.41
C ILE A 38 13.38 -13.60 3.53
N ILE A 39 14.70 -13.71 3.65
CA ILE A 39 15.53 -14.64 2.88
C ILE A 39 15.95 -15.76 3.82
N LEU A 40 15.47 -16.96 3.51
CA LEU A 40 15.71 -18.18 4.24
C LEU A 40 16.69 -19.09 3.47
N ASN A 41 17.50 -19.84 4.21
CA ASN A 41 18.40 -20.84 3.61
C ASN A 41 17.58 -22.00 3.02
N SER A 42 18.07 -22.60 1.93
CA SER A 42 17.40 -23.70 1.22
C SER A 42 17.25 -25.00 2.00
N ASP A 43 18.00 -25.15 3.09
CA ASP A 43 18.12 -26.41 3.82
C ASP A 43 17.10 -26.51 4.97
N LEU A 44 16.19 -25.53 5.06
CA LEU A 44 15.09 -25.53 6.00
C LEU A 44 14.07 -26.62 5.66
N HIS A 45 13.60 -27.31 6.69
CA HIS A 45 12.56 -28.32 6.54
C HIS A 45 11.24 -27.66 6.11
N GLU A 46 10.51 -28.31 5.20
CA GLU A 46 9.27 -27.80 4.59
C GLU A 46 8.25 -27.34 5.64
N SER A 47 8.04 -28.14 6.70
CA SER A 47 7.13 -27.78 7.80
C SER A 47 7.51 -26.50 8.56
N MET A 48 8.80 -26.16 8.62
CA MET A 48 9.26 -24.90 9.21
C MET A 48 8.95 -23.74 8.28
N VAL A 49 9.12 -23.93 6.98
CA VAL A 49 8.79 -22.94 5.95
C VAL A 49 7.29 -22.64 5.98
N GLU A 50 6.44 -23.66 6.03
CA GLU A 50 4.98 -23.53 6.20
C GLU A 50 4.62 -22.75 7.46
N SER A 51 5.22 -23.10 8.60
CA SER A 51 4.99 -22.38 9.87
C SER A 51 5.39 -20.90 9.78
N ILE A 52 6.45 -20.58 9.02
CA ILE A 52 6.86 -19.19 8.78
C ILE A 52 5.83 -18.49 7.90
N PHE A 53 5.36 -19.12 6.82
CA PHE A 53 4.32 -18.54 5.97
C PHE A 53 3.04 -18.24 6.75
N GLU A 54 2.58 -19.18 7.59
CA GLU A 54 1.37 -19.00 8.40
C GLU A 54 1.43 -17.75 9.29
N ILE A 55 2.58 -17.48 9.93
CA ILE A 55 2.70 -16.31 10.81
C ILE A 55 2.84 -14.98 10.04
N PHE A 56 2.92 -15.00 8.71
CA PHE A 56 3.00 -13.82 7.86
C PHE A 56 1.85 -13.73 6.84
N GLU A 57 0.89 -14.65 6.87
CA GLU A 57 -0.20 -14.75 5.87
C GLU A 57 -0.93 -13.42 5.65
N ASP A 58 -1.21 -12.66 6.72
CA ASP A 58 -1.92 -11.39 6.69
C ASP A 58 -1.16 -10.23 6.04
N VAL A 59 0.16 -10.38 5.88
CA VAL A 59 1.06 -9.36 5.30
C VAL A 59 1.87 -9.90 4.12
N PHE A 60 1.69 -11.16 3.75
CA PHE A 60 2.40 -11.82 2.67
C PHE A 60 1.90 -11.35 1.30
N TYR A 61 2.81 -11.19 0.34
CA TYR A 61 2.43 -10.82 -1.03
C TYR A 61 3.15 -11.56 -2.16
N GLY A 62 4.16 -12.37 -1.87
CA GLY A 62 4.82 -13.17 -2.91
C GLY A 62 6.07 -13.92 -2.47
N GLU A 63 6.50 -14.87 -3.29
CA GLU A 63 7.72 -15.67 -3.07
C GLU A 63 8.85 -15.30 -4.04
N GLU A 64 8.62 -14.28 -4.86
CA GLU A 64 9.55 -13.85 -5.89
C GLU A 64 10.47 -12.74 -5.37
N ASP A 65 11.60 -12.56 -6.05
CA ASP A 65 12.49 -11.43 -5.80
C ASP A 65 11.96 -10.14 -6.46
N MET A 66 10.69 -9.82 -6.19
CA MET A 66 10.00 -8.61 -6.64
C MET A 66 9.56 -7.76 -5.44
N ASN A 67 9.85 -6.48 -5.50
CA ASN A 67 9.33 -5.50 -4.55
C ASN A 67 7.83 -5.24 -4.80
N LEU A 68 7.16 -4.52 -3.91
CA LEU A 68 5.71 -4.28 -3.99
C LEU A 68 5.27 -3.65 -5.32
N ALA A 69 6.00 -2.64 -5.80
CA ALA A 69 5.67 -1.96 -7.05
C ALA A 69 5.83 -2.87 -8.26
N GLN A 70 6.91 -3.66 -8.29
CA GLN A 70 7.15 -4.66 -9.34
C GLN A 70 6.04 -5.71 -9.36
N SER A 71 5.66 -6.25 -8.19
CA SER A 71 4.58 -7.22 -8.07
C SER A 71 3.24 -6.63 -8.52
N LEU A 72 2.92 -5.38 -8.16
CA LEU A 72 1.68 -4.74 -8.61
C LEU A 72 1.65 -4.52 -10.13
N VAL A 73 2.74 -4.00 -10.71
CA VAL A 73 2.82 -3.80 -12.17
C VAL A 73 2.74 -5.12 -12.93
N HIS A 74 3.39 -6.18 -12.41
CA HIS A 74 3.29 -7.52 -12.98
C HIS A 74 1.85 -8.04 -12.94
N GLU A 75 1.20 -7.99 -11.78
CA GLU A 75 -0.18 -8.48 -11.61
C GLU A 75 -1.18 -7.73 -12.50
N LEU A 76 -1.05 -6.40 -12.59
CA LEU A 76 -1.88 -5.56 -13.47
C LEU A 76 -1.71 -5.98 -14.93
N ARG A 77 -0.46 -6.21 -15.38
CA ARG A 77 -0.14 -6.60 -16.76
C ARG A 77 -0.73 -7.97 -17.08
N GLU A 78 -0.52 -8.96 -16.21
CA GLU A 78 -1.04 -10.32 -16.42
C GLU A 78 -2.57 -10.35 -16.53
N LYS A 79 -3.26 -9.46 -15.82
CA LYS A 79 -4.72 -9.36 -15.84
C LYS A 79 -5.27 -8.35 -16.86
N GLY A 80 -4.40 -7.64 -17.59
CA GLY A 80 -4.80 -6.60 -18.54
C GLY A 80 -5.56 -5.44 -17.88
N LEU A 81 -5.22 -5.10 -16.63
CA LEU A 81 -5.85 -4.04 -15.84
C LEU A 81 -5.01 -2.76 -15.91
N SER A 82 -5.69 -1.61 -15.96
CA SER A 82 -5.05 -0.30 -15.80
C SER A 82 -5.18 0.25 -14.38
N PHE A 83 -4.27 1.13 -14.01
CA PHE A 83 -4.09 1.65 -12.66
C PHE A 83 -3.93 3.18 -12.66
N ALA A 84 -4.57 3.84 -11.70
CA ALA A 84 -4.35 5.25 -11.42
C ALA A 84 -4.29 5.51 -9.90
N CYS A 85 -3.69 6.63 -9.49
CA CYS A 85 -3.63 6.98 -8.08
C CYS A 85 -3.89 8.47 -7.77
N ALA A 86 -4.47 8.73 -6.60
CA ALA A 86 -4.69 10.06 -6.05
C ALA A 86 -3.96 10.18 -4.71
N GLU A 87 -3.03 11.12 -4.63
CA GLU A 87 -2.10 11.23 -3.52
C GLU A 87 -2.29 12.55 -2.77
N SER A 88 -2.55 12.46 -1.47
CA SER A 88 -2.48 13.62 -0.57
C SER A 88 -1.23 13.50 0.31
N LEU A 89 -1.26 12.72 1.40
CA LEU A 89 -0.14 12.67 2.34
C LEU A 89 1.15 12.11 1.71
N THR A 90 1.03 11.14 0.80
CA THR A 90 2.18 10.47 0.16
C THR A 90 2.89 11.39 -0.82
N GLY A 91 2.16 12.32 -1.45
CA GLY A 91 2.74 13.42 -2.23
C GLY A 91 3.56 12.99 -3.44
N GLY A 92 3.10 11.97 -4.18
CA GLY A 92 3.74 11.47 -5.39
C GLY A 92 4.60 10.21 -5.17
N MET A 93 4.68 9.70 -3.94
CA MET A 93 5.51 8.52 -3.63
C MET A 93 4.93 7.23 -4.22
N ILE A 94 3.61 7.09 -4.34
CA ILE A 94 2.99 5.94 -5.02
C ILE A 94 3.32 6.02 -6.51
N SER A 95 3.07 7.18 -7.12
CA SER A 95 3.39 7.42 -8.54
C SER A 95 4.87 7.14 -8.83
N SER A 96 5.78 7.67 -8.01
CA SER A 96 7.23 7.45 -8.16
C SER A 96 7.58 5.97 -8.10
N ALA A 97 7.07 5.23 -7.12
CA ALA A 97 7.38 3.81 -6.96
C ALA A 97 6.90 2.98 -8.17
N ILE A 98 5.74 3.31 -8.74
CA ILE A 98 5.23 2.63 -9.95
C ILE A 98 6.03 3.03 -11.19
N VAL A 99 6.38 4.31 -11.33
CA VAL A 99 7.17 4.82 -12.47
C VAL A 99 8.58 4.23 -12.49
N ASP A 100 9.15 3.92 -11.33
CA ASP A 100 10.47 3.27 -11.20
C ASP A 100 10.48 1.84 -11.79
N VAL A 101 9.32 1.22 -12.06
CA VAL A 101 9.22 -0.12 -12.65
C VAL A 101 9.25 -0.04 -14.19
N PRO A 102 10.21 -0.71 -14.87
CA PRO A 102 10.25 -0.74 -16.33
C PRO A 102 8.95 -1.28 -16.96
N GLY A 103 8.46 -0.58 -17.98
CA GLY A 103 7.23 -0.95 -18.68
C GLY A 103 5.94 -0.63 -17.92
N CYS A 104 5.99 0.15 -16.82
CA CYS A 104 4.81 0.58 -16.08
C CYS A 104 3.80 1.37 -16.94
N SER A 105 4.24 2.00 -18.04
CA SER A 105 3.36 2.74 -18.95
C SER A 105 2.28 1.90 -19.64
N GLU A 106 2.42 0.58 -19.62
CA GLU A 106 1.39 -0.34 -20.13
C GLU A 106 0.16 -0.42 -19.21
N VAL A 107 0.34 -0.13 -17.92
CA VAL A 107 -0.71 -0.28 -16.89
C VAL A 107 -1.00 1.02 -16.15
N PHE A 108 -0.02 1.91 -15.96
CA PHE A 108 -0.17 3.13 -15.18
C PHE A 108 -0.68 4.29 -16.05
N HIS A 109 -1.91 4.74 -15.78
CA HIS A 109 -2.59 5.78 -16.55
C HIS A 109 -2.25 7.18 -16.06
N GLU A 110 -2.51 7.48 -14.78
CA GLU A 110 -2.27 8.80 -14.20
C GLU A 110 -2.04 8.74 -12.69
N GLY A 111 -1.29 9.73 -12.19
CA GLY A 111 -1.11 10.01 -10.77
C GLY A 111 -1.45 11.46 -10.48
N LEU A 112 -2.39 11.73 -9.58
CA LEU A 112 -2.85 13.07 -9.22
C LEU A 112 -2.47 13.41 -7.79
N ILE A 113 -1.62 14.43 -7.61
CA ILE A 113 -1.28 14.95 -6.28
C ILE A 113 -2.32 16.02 -5.90
N THR A 114 -3.35 15.64 -5.15
CA THR A 114 -4.48 16.50 -4.75
C THR A 114 -4.34 16.95 -3.29
N TYR A 115 -3.28 17.71 -3.02
CA TYR A 115 -2.90 18.07 -1.65
C TYR A 115 -3.92 18.99 -0.94
N SER A 116 -4.55 19.91 -1.68
CA SER A 116 -5.56 20.84 -1.14
C SER A 116 -6.99 20.30 -1.26
N ASN A 117 -7.90 20.78 -0.42
CA ASN A 117 -9.33 20.46 -0.53
C ASN A 117 -9.90 20.87 -1.90
N ILE A 118 -9.56 22.06 -2.39
CA ILE A 118 -9.95 22.55 -3.71
C ILE A 118 -9.49 21.58 -4.80
N SER A 119 -8.23 21.11 -4.74
CA SER A 119 -7.72 20.14 -5.70
C SER A 119 -8.45 18.78 -5.65
N LYS A 120 -8.87 18.33 -4.47
CA LYS A 120 -9.70 17.13 -4.31
C LYS A 120 -11.05 17.30 -5.00
N MET A 121 -11.71 18.44 -4.79
CA MET A 121 -13.00 18.75 -5.42
C MET A 121 -12.86 18.89 -6.94
N ASP A 122 -11.95 19.75 -7.41
CA ASP A 122 -11.82 20.10 -8.83
C ASP A 122 -11.37 18.93 -9.71
N ARG A 123 -10.53 18.04 -9.18
CA ARG A 123 -9.88 16.97 -9.99
C ARG A 123 -10.50 15.61 -9.80
N LEU A 124 -11.07 15.35 -8.63
CA LEU A 124 -11.59 14.03 -8.26
C LEU A 124 -13.10 14.06 -7.93
N GLY A 125 -13.74 15.23 -7.97
CA GLY A 125 -15.18 15.34 -7.70
C GLY A 125 -15.56 15.07 -6.25
N VAL A 126 -14.62 15.19 -5.31
CA VAL A 126 -14.91 15.10 -3.87
C VAL A 126 -15.95 16.17 -3.50
N GLY A 127 -16.98 15.79 -2.74
CA GLY A 127 -18.04 16.69 -2.33
C GLY A 127 -17.57 17.74 -1.32
N GLU A 128 -18.01 18.99 -1.48
CA GLU A 128 -17.76 20.03 -0.48
C GLU A 128 -18.37 19.66 0.87
N ASP A 129 -19.63 19.18 0.86
CA ASP A 129 -20.34 18.71 2.05
C ASP A 129 -19.60 17.54 2.73
N THR A 130 -19.04 16.60 1.96
CA THR A 130 -18.23 15.50 2.49
C THR A 130 -17.01 16.01 3.26
N ILE A 131 -16.33 17.04 2.75
CA ILE A 131 -15.20 17.67 3.43
C ILE A 131 -15.65 18.42 4.68
N ILE A 132 -16.80 19.10 4.64
CA ILE A 132 -17.35 19.84 5.79
C ILE A 132 -17.73 18.88 6.92
N ASP A 133 -18.44 17.80 6.61
CA ASP A 133 -19.02 16.89 7.60
C ASP A 133 -17.97 15.94 8.19
N TYR A 134 -17.07 15.40 7.35
CA TYR A 134 -16.13 14.34 7.76
C TYR A 134 -14.69 14.83 7.86
N GLY A 135 -14.36 15.96 7.21
CA GLY A 135 -12.99 16.47 7.08
C GLY A 135 -12.18 15.76 5.99
N ALA A 136 -11.13 16.43 5.51
CA ALA A 136 -10.28 15.94 4.41
C ALA A 136 -9.51 14.63 4.71
N VAL A 137 -9.36 14.28 5.98
CA VAL A 137 -8.79 13.00 6.43
C VAL A 137 -9.93 12.18 7.03
N SER A 138 -10.58 11.40 6.17
CA SER A 138 -11.74 10.57 6.48
C SER A 138 -11.86 9.44 5.46
N ARG A 139 -12.69 8.45 5.79
CA ARG A 139 -13.00 7.31 4.91
C ARG A 139 -13.74 7.79 3.66
N GLU A 140 -14.70 8.69 3.84
CA GLU A 140 -15.58 9.23 2.80
C GLU A 140 -14.76 9.97 1.74
N VAL A 141 -13.87 10.86 2.16
CA VAL A 141 -12.99 11.58 1.24
C VAL A 141 -12.03 10.64 0.53
N ALA A 142 -11.47 9.63 1.21
CA ALA A 142 -10.59 8.65 0.55
C ALA A 142 -11.32 7.88 -0.57
N ILE A 143 -12.58 7.49 -0.33
CA ILE A 143 -13.41 6.78 -1.30
C ILE A 143 -13.78 7.68 -2.48
N GLU A 144 -14.23 8.91 -2.23
CA GLU A 144 -14.55 9.84 -3.30
C GLU A 144 -13.32 10.19 -4.14
N MET A 145 -12.16 10.37 -3.51
CA MET A 145 -10.88 10.57 -4.21
C MET A 145 -10.55 9.42 -5.14
N ALA A 146 -10.72 8.16 -4.71
CA ALA A 146 -10.44 7.00 -5.55
C ALA A 146 -11.47 6.82 -6.67
N ASN A 147 -12.76 7.02 -6.37
CA ASN A 147 -13.84 6.94 -7.37
C ASN A 147 -13.67 8.00 -8.48
N GLY A 148 -13.20 9.20 -8.15
CA GLY A 148 -12.94 10.26 -9.14
C GLY A 148 -11.92 9.91 -10.22
N LEU A 149 -11.12 8.86 -10.01
CA LEU A 149 -10.17 8.34 -10.98
C LEU A 149 -10.77 7.25 -11.88
N ILE A 150 -11.83 6.57 -11.45
CA ILE A 150 -12.48 5.53 -12.25
C ILE A 150 -13.19 6.18 -13.44
N LYS A 151 -12.66 5.88 -14.62
CA LYS A 151 -13.11 6.36 -15.94
C LYS A 151 -12.95 5.18 -16.91
N ASP A 152 -13.43 5.32 -18.15
CA ASP A 152 -13.40 4.24 -19.17
C ASP A 152 -12.03 3.55 -19.36
N ASN A 153 -10.92 4.22 -19.03
CA ASN A 153 -9.55 3.70 -19.20
C ASN A 153 -8.83 3.34 -17.89
N VAL A 154 -9.51 3.34 -16.74
CA VAL A 154 -8.91 3.05 -15.40
C VAL A 154 -9.68 1.91 -14.73
N SER A 155 -9.09 0.72 -14.68
CA SER A 155 -9.70 -0.47 -14.05
C SER A 155 -9.60 -0.45 -12.53
N ILE A 156 -8.47 0.02 -12.00
CA ILE A 156 -8.15 0.06 -10.57
C ILE A 156 -7.66 1.47 -10.20
N ALA A 157 -8.21 2.03 -9.13
CA ALA A 157 -7.78 3.30 -8.58
C ALA A 157 -7.43 3.17 -7.10
N VAL A 158 -6.37 3.85 -6.67
CA VAL A 158 -6.05 3.99 -5.24
C VAL A 158 -5.99 5.45 -4.83
N ALA A 159 -6.50 5.77 -3.65
CA ALA A 159 -6.35 7.11 -3.06
C ALA A 159 -5.83 7.05 -1.64
N THR A 160 -5.02 8.05 -1.27
CA THR A 160 -4.51 8.21 0.10
C THR A 160 -4.77 9.60 0.65
N THR A 161 -5.32 9.66 1.86
CA THR A 161 -5.42 10.90 2.66
C THR A 161 -5.07 10.62 4.11
N GLY A 162 -4.41 11.57 4.78
CA GLY A 162 -3.87 11.31 6.11
C GLY A 162 -3.02 12.44 6.67
N ILE A 163 -2.56 12.26 7.90
CA ILE A 163 -1.83 13.25 8.68
C ILE A 163 -0.39 12.78 8.87
N ALA A 164 0.51 13.22 8.01
CA ALA A 164 1.92 12.82 8.08
C ALA A 164 2.71 13.47 9.25
N GLY A 165 2.17 14.50 9.92
CA GLY A 165 2.87 15.19 10.99
C GLY A 165 4.02 16.12 10.52
N PRO A 166 4.80 16.70 11.45
CA PRO A 166 4.71 16.51 12.89
C PRO A 166 3.51 17.24 13.54
N THR A 167 2.87 18.15 12.81
CA THR A 167 1.67 18.88 13.25
C THR A 167 0.42 18.42 12.50
N GLY A 168 -0.76 18.94 12.86
CA GLY A 168 -2.03 18.67 12.19
C GLY A 168 -2.82 17.51 12.77
N GLY A 169 -2.28 16.79 13.76
CA GLY A 169 -3.02 15.81 14.53
C GLY A 169 -3.86 16.44 15.66
N SER A 170 -4.86 15.70 16.10
CA SER A 170 -5.69 15.96 17.28
C SER A 170 -5.90 14.66 18.06
N GLU A 171 -6.57 14.73 19.22
CA GLU A 171 -6.91 13.54 20.03
C GLU A 171 -7.73 12.51 19.22
N ASN A 172 -8.67 12.98 18.40
CA ASN A 172 -9.54 12.12 17.59
C ASN A 172 -8.94 11.78 16.21
N LYS A 173 -7.96 12.56 15.73
CA LYS A 173 -7.29 12.34 14.44
C LYS A 173 -5.78 12.48 14.61
N PRO A 174 -5.10 11.46 15.17
CA PRO A 174 -3.70 11.57 15.52
C PRO A 174 -2.79 11.70 14.28
N VAL A 175 -1.57 12.19 14.49
CA VAL A 175 -0.50 12.05 13.49
C VAL A 175 -0.29 10.57 13.21
N GLY A 176 -0.20 10.22 11.92
CA GLY A 176 -0.15 8.83 11.46
C GLY A 176 -1.47 8.33 10.89
N LEU A 177 -2.60 8.93 11.27
CA LEU A 177 -3.92 8.54 10.75
C LEU A 177 -3.92 8.67 9.22
N THR A 178 -4.25 7.56 8.56
CA THR A 178 -4.22 7.42 7.11
C THR A 178 -5.40 6.57 6.66
N TYR A 179 -6.12 7.07 5.67
CA TYR A 179 -7.12 6.31 4.93
C TYR A 179 -6.57 5.97 3.56
N ILE A 180 -6.75 4.71 3.16
CA ILE A 180 -6.37 4.19 1.86
C ILE A 180 -7.60 3.55 1.24
N SER A 181 -8.05 4.05 0.10
CA SER A 181 -9.16 3.47 -0.65
C SER A 181 -8.68 2.84 -1.94
N VAL A 182 -9.06 1.60 -2.20
CA VAL A 182 -8.86 0.88 -3.46
C VAL A 182 -10.24 0.66 -4.09
N VAL A 183 -10.40 1.07 -5.34
CA VAL A 183 -11.67 1.05 -6.06
C VAL A 183 -11.48 0.38 -7.42
N SER A 184 -12.47 -0.38 -7.84
CA SER A 184 -12.72 -0.74 -9.23
C SER A 184 -14.18 -0.42 -9.59
N GLU A 185 -14.58 -0.62 -10.84
CA GLU A 185 -15.99 -0.46 -11.24
C GLU A 185 -16.98 -1.30 -10.43
N LYS A 186 -16.52 -2.41 -9.83
CA LYS A 186 -17.38 -3.39 -9.16
C LYS A 186 -17.42 -3.24 -7.64
N ASN A 187 -16.30 -2.85 -7.04
CA ASN A 187 -16.14 -2.92 -5.59
C ASN A 187 -15.21 -1.80 -5.08
N THR A 188 -15.37 -1.48 -3.80
CA THR A 188 -14.63 -0.44 -3.09
C THR A 188 -14.22 -0.98 -1.73
N GLU A 189 -12.92 -0.97 -1.46
CA GLU A 189 -12.37 -1.26 -0.15
C GLU A 189 -11.66 -0.03 0.38
N CYS A 190 -11.90 0.33 1.66
CA CYS A 190 -11.20 1.43 2.31
C CYS A 190 -10.70 0.98 3.67
N TYR A 191 -9.41 1.23 3.91
CA TYR A 191 -8.69 0.82 5.09
C TYR A 191 -8.28 2.04 5.91
N GLU A 192 -8.30 1.89 7.22
CA GLU A 192 -7.83 2.88 8.17
C GLU A 192 -6.57 2.37 8.86
N TYR A 193 -5.53 3.19 8.89
CA TYR A 193 -4.26 2.91 9.55
C TYR A 193 -3.82 4.08 10.41
N CYS A 194 -3.07 3.78 11.47
CA CYS A 194 -2.30 4.77 12.21
C CYS A 194 -0.82 4.37 12.20
N PHE A 195 -0.03 4.99 11.32
CA PHE A 195 1.40 4.72 11.20
C PHE A 195 2.21 5.54 12.21
N TYR A 196 3.36 5.01 12.62
CA TYR A 196 4.25 5.65 13.59
C TYR A 196 5.60 6.01 12.96
N GLY A 197 6.21 7.08 13.48
CA GLY A 197 7.51 7.56 13.02
C GLY A 197 7.49 9.04 12.69
N ASN A 198 8.56 9.51 12.07
CA ASN A 198 8.65 10.86 11.53
C ASN A 198 7.81 11.01 10.25
N ARG A 199 7.70 12.24 9.75
CA ARG A 199 6.88 12.58 8.58
C ARG A 199 7.15 11.71 7.35
N ASN A 200 8.41 11.41 7.04
CA ASN A 200 8.75 10.61 5.86
C ASN A 200 8.55 9.11 6.11
N GLU A 201 8.76 8.63 7.33
CA GLU A 201 8.46 7.23 7.70
C GLU A 201 6.95 6.95 7.55
N ILE A 202 6.09 7.85 8.02
CA ILE A 202 4.63 7.74 7.86
C ILE A 202 4.23 7.74 6.39
N ARG A 203 4.80 8.65 5.58
CA ARG A 203 4.51 8.72 4.13
C ARG A 203 4.95 7.46 3.39
N LYS A 204 6.13 6.91 3.74
CA LYS A 204 6.63 5.66 3.14
C LYS A 204 5.76 4.48 3.53
N ALA A 205 5.38 4.35 4.80
CA ALA A 205 4.48 3.30 5.27
C ALA A 205 3.10 3.37 4.58
N ALA A 206 2.53 4.57 4.44
CA ALA A 206 1.28 4.77 3.71
C ALA A 206 1.40 4.41 2.21
N THR A 207 2.54 4.71 1.59
CA THR A 207 2.83 4.37 0.20
C THR A 207 2.89 2.85 0.01
N ASP A 208 3.69 2.17 0.84
CA ASP A 208 3.87 0.72 0.77
C ASP A 208 2.55 -0.01 1.02
N MET A 209 1.81 0.41 2.05
CA MET A 209 0.52 -0.19 2.39
C MET A 209 -0.52 0.04 1.29
N ALA A 210 -0.49 1.18 0.59
CA ALA A 210 -1.39 1.42 -0.53
C ALA A 210 -1.12 0.51 -1.72
N ILE A 211 0.16 0.29 -2.05
CA ILE A 211 0.55 -0.63 -3.12
C ILE A 211 0.20 -2.06 -2.72
N PHE A 212 0.51 -2.48 -1.49
CA PHE A 212 0.16 -3.79 -0.96
C PHE A 212 -1.34 -4.06 -0.98
N LYS A 213 -2.17 -3.13 -0.48
CA LYS A 213 -3.62 -3.30 -0.48
C LYS A 213 -4.20 -3.35 -1.89
N THR A 214 -3.64 -2.58 -2.82
CA THR A 214 -4.02 -2.68 -4.23
C THR A 214 -3.69 -4.05 -4.81
N LEU A 215 -2.48 -4.57 -4.56
CA LEU A 215 -2.04 -5.88 -5.02
C LEU A 215 -2.93 -7.01 -4.48
N ILE A 216 -3.19 -7.03 -3.16
CA ILE A 216 -4.04 -8.04 -2.53
C ILE A 216 -5.49 -7.93 -3.02
N TYR A 217 -6.00 -6.70 -3.18
CA TYR A 217 -7.32 -6.49 -3.76
C TYR A 217 -7.44 -7.11 -5.15
N ILE A 218 -6.45 -6.91 -6.02
CA ILE A 218 -6.44 -7.49 -7.37
C ILE A 218 -6.40 -9.01 -7.30
N LYS A 219 -5.48 -9.60 -6.50
CA LYS A 219 -5.34 -11.05 -6.35
C LYS A 219 -6.61 -11.75 -5.85
N ASN A 220 -7.42 -11.06 -5.05
CA ASN A 220 -8.63 -11.62 -4.45
C ASN A 220 -9.89 -11.44 -5.31
N ASN A 221 -9.90 -10.46 -6.23
CA ASN A 221 -11.13 -10.04 -6.93
C ASN A 221 -11.09 -10.25 -8.46
N PHE A 222 -9.93 -10.56 -9.02
CA PHE A 222 -9.70 -10.75 -10.46
C PHE A 222 -8.83 -11.99 -10.68
#